data_AF-A0A9W5AUY5-F1
#
_entry.id   AF-A0A9W5AUY5-F1
#
_cell.length_a   1.000
_cell.length_b   1.000
_cell.length_c   1.000
_cell.angle_alpha   90.00
_cell.angle_beta   90.00
_cell.angle_gamma   90.00
#
_symmetry.space_group_name_H-M   'P 1'
#
loop_
_entity.id
_entity.type
_entity.pdbx_description
1 polymer ?
#
loop_
_entity_poly.entity_id
_entity_poly.type
_entity_poly.pdbx_seq_one_letter_code
_entity_poly.pdbx_strand_id
1 'polypeptide(L)'
;MKILSLASMLSIQSPNLSDKFKDDDILVISPLKDTLLNAEFIKCEIGSVSYALALICQNLLNDEFFDELDTGYLSGESNIGEEEISSICEFIKDIKFCIVSDEIFAKNPSQTKEMLNLLSTKFGFGLLNLNGEKITLSGKLYELDELDSFDGAVVFTHSKSDEFRGGKFFAMASKLRDGSEVILTTKQKEIKTKFNLDKSMQGTIAMLGSSGLEYGFEIINIK
;
A
#
# COMPACT_ATOMS: atom_id res chain seq x y z
N MET A 1 -18.16 -11.51 -3.26
CA MET A 1 -17.82 -10.68 -4.45
C MET A 1 -16.33 -10.45 -4.45
N LYS A 2 -15.72 -10.05 -5.57
CA LYS A 2 -14.28 -9.74 -5.58
C LYS A 2 -14.03 -8.28 -5.26
N ILE A 3 -13.10 -8.01 -4.35
CA ILE A 3 -12.69 -6.67 -3.91
C ILE A 3 -11.18 -6.55 -4.09
N LEU A 4 -10.74 -5.53 -4.81
CA LEU A 4 -9.33 -5.12 -4.80
C LEU A 4 -9.14 -4.08 -3.69
N SER A 5 -8.07 -4.18 -2.92
CA SER A 5 -7.68 -3.16 -1.95
C SER A 5 -6.24 -2.72 -2.19
N LEU A 6 -6.07 -1.40 -2.27
CA LEU A 6 -4.77 -0.74 -2.33
C LEU A 6 -4.47 -0.01 -1.00
N ALA A 7 -5.14 -0.40 0.08
CA ALA A 7 -4.86 0.09 1.43
C ALA A 7 -3.85 -0.85 2.09
N SER A 8 -2.76 -0.31 2.65
CA SER A 8 -1.69 -1.15 3.18
C SER A 8 -2.06 -1.97 4.41
N MET A 9 -2.99 -1.46 5.21
CA MET A 9 -3.50 -2.09 6.42
C MET A 9 -5.00 -1.81 6.54
N LEU A 10 -5.83 -2.35 5.64
CA LEU A 10 -7.27 -2.07 5.57
C LEU A 10 -7.98 -2.27 6.92
N SER A 11 -7.62 -3.30 7.69
CA SER A 11 -8.19 -3.60 9.01
C SER A 11 -7.96 -2.47 10.03
N ILE A 12 -6.89 -1.70 9.86
CA ILE A 12 -6.56 -0.53 10.69
C ILE A 12 -7.14 0.73 10.06
N GLN A 13 -6.90 0.93 8.77
CA GLN A 13 -7.26 2.16 8.06
C GLN A 13 -8.78 2.36 7.97
N SER A 14 -9.52 1.27 7.75
CA SER A 14 -10.97 1.24 7.72
C SER A 14 -11.55 -0.07 8.28
N PRO A 15 -11.67 -0.18 9.62
CA PRO A 15 -12.27 -1.35 10.26
C PRO A 15 -13.69 -1.63 9.75
N ASN A 16 -14.46 -0.57 9.47
CA ASN A 16 -15.82 -0.69 8.95
C ASN A 16 -15.87 -1.36 7.57
N LEU A 17 -14.93 -1.05 6.67
CA LEU A 17 -14.86 -1.71 5.36
C LEU A 17 -14.32 -3.12 5.47
N SER A 18 -13.32 -3.33 6.33
CA SER A 18 -12.81 -4.66 6.66
C SER A 18 -13.93 -5.58 7.13
N ASP A 19 -14.75 -5.13 8.08
CA ASP A 19 -15.90 -5.90 8.59
C ASP A 19 -17.00 -6.10 7.55
N LYS A 20 -17.26 -5.09 6.73
CA LYS A 20 -18.29 -5.14 5.67
C LYS A 20 -17.97 -6.18 4.60
N PHE A 21 -16.70 -6.32 4.23
CA PHE A 21 -16.23 -7.19 3.15
C PHE A 21 -15.53 -8.46 3.65
N LYS A 22 -15.57 -8.77 4.96
CA LYS A 22 -14.84 -9.89 5.57
C LYS A 22 -15.15 -11.27 4.98
N ASP A 23 -16.33 -11.44 4.38
CA ASP A 23 -16.82 -12.69 3.78
C ASP A 23 -16.69 -12.68 2.25
N ASP A 24 -16.08 -11.63 1.69
CA ASP A 24 -15.83 -11.47 0.26
C ASP A 24 -14.40 -11.92 -0.11
N ASP A 25 -14.17 -12.16 -1.41
CA ASP A 25 -12.84 -12.49 -1.92
C ASP A 25 -12.05 -11.18 -2.06
N ILE A 26 -11.03 -10.98 -1.24
CA ILE A 26 -10.23 -9.76 -1.23
C ILE A 26 -8.82 -10.05 -1.74
N LEU A 27 -8.37 -9.25 -2.70
CA LEU A 27 -6.97 -9.16 -3.10
C LEU A 27 -6.40 -7.82 -2.60
N VAL A 28 -5.29 -7.87 -1.88
CA VAL A 28 -4.53 -6.70 -1.43
C VAL A 28 -3.21 -6.63 -2.18
N ILE A 29 -2.90 -5.46 -2.75
CA ILE A 29 -1.57 -5.13 -3.29
C ILE A 29 -0.95 -4.08 -2.37
N SER A 30 0.10 -4.45 -1.62
CA SER A 30 0.71 -3.55 -0.64
C SER A 30 2.14 -3.97 -0.24
N PRO A 31 2.96 -3.04 0.28
CA PRO A 31 4.22 -3.39 0.95
C PRO A 31 4.05 -4.13 2.28
N LEU A 32 2.90 -3.98 2.95
CA LEU A 32 2.61 -4.63 4.23
C LEU A 32 1.51 -5.68 4.10
N LYS A 33 1.72 -6.81 4.78
CA LYS A 33 0.69 -7.81 4.96
C LYS A 33 -0.20 -7.48 6.15
N ASP A 34 -1.48 -7.24 5.88
CA ASP A 34 -2.52 -7.15 6.90
C ASP A 34 -2.89 -8.54 7.42
N THR A 35 -2.38 -8.90 8.60
CA THR A 35 -2.60 -10.23 9.19
C THR A 35 -3.98 -10.40 9.84
N LEU A 36 -4.73 -9.31 9.99
CA LEU A 36 -6.08 -9.32 10.57
C LEU A 36 -7.16 -9.44 9.48
N LEU A 37 -6.78 -9.28 8.22
CA LEU A 37 -7.66 -9.41 7.06
C LEU A 37 -7.48 -10.77 6.40
N ASN A 38 -8.58 -11.49 6.17
CA ASN A 38 -8.56 -12.70 5.35
C ASN A 38 -8.56 -12.32 3.86
N ALA A 39 -7.37 -12.02 3.33
CA ALA A 39 -7.19 -11.60 1.94
C ALA A 39 -6.02 -12.34 1.28
N GLU A 40 -6.12 -12.53 -0.03
CA GLU A 40 -4.96 -12.78 -0.86
C GLU A 40 -4.07 -11.54 -0.82
N PHE A 41 -2.76 -11.73 -0.68
CA PHE A 41 -1.80 -10.66 -0.50
C PHE A 41 -0.70 -10.79 -1.54
N ILE A 42 -0.56 -9.75 -2.36
CA ILE A 42 0.56 -9.58 -3.27
C ILE A 42 1.43 -8.45 -2.75
N LYS A 43 2.68 -8.80 -2.44
CA LYS A 43 3.66 -7.84 -1.95
C LYS A 43 4.12 -6.95 -3.10
N CYS A 44 4.15 -5.64 -2.88
CA CYS A 44 4.87 -4.71 -3.74
C CYS A 44 5.93 -3.93 -2.94
N GLU A 45 6.74 -3.12 -3.62
CA GLU A 45 7.69 -2.23 -3.00
C GLU A 45 7.03 -0.94 -2.48
N ILE A 46 7.66 -0.28 -1.50
CA ILE A 46 7.11 0.95 -0.93
C ILE A 46 7.05 2.05 -2.00
N GLY A 47 5.89 2.67 -2.16
CA GLY A 47 5.67 3.72 -3.17
C GLY A 47 5.47 3.21 -4.60
N SER A 48 5.55 1.89 -4.84
CA SER A 48 5.53 1.32 -6.19
C SER A 48 4.13 0.98 -6.73
N VAL A 49 3.05 1.42 -6.07
CA VAL A 49 1.67 1.12 -6.51
C VAL A 49 1.41 1.65 -7.92
N SER A 50 1.99 2.79 -8.29
CA SER A 50 1.88 3.31 -9.66
C SER A 50 2.55 2.38 -10.70
N TYR A 51 3.67 1.76 -10.35
CA TYR A 51 4.38 0.82 -11.21
C TYR A 51 3.58 -0.49 -11.36
N ALA A 52 3.00 -0.98 -10.26
CA ALA A 52 2.08 -2.11 -10.29
C ALA A 52 0.87 -1.86 -11.20
N LEU A 53 0.24 -0.68 -11.07
CA LEU A 53 -0.87 -0.27 -11.93
C LEU A 53 -0.46 -0.13 -13.38
N ALA A 54 0.75 0.35 -13.67
CA ALA A 54 1.28 0.44 -15.02
C ALA A 54 1.42 -0.94 -15.68
N LEU A 55 1.95 -1.95 -14.95
CA LEU A 55 1.98 -3.34 -15.42
C LEU A 55 0.58 -3.90 -15.69
N ILE A 56 -0.38 -3.61 -14.79
CA ILE A 56 -1.78 -4.05 -14.94
C ILE A 56 -2.40 -3.42 -16.19
N CYS A 57 -2.20 -2.11 -16.36
CA CYS A 57 -2.67 -1.37 -17.52
C CYS A 57 -2.03 -1.89 -18.82
N GLN A 58 -0.73 -2.15 -18.84
CA GLN A 58 -0.03 -2.74 -19.99
C GLN A 58 -0.60 -4.10 -20.39
N ASN A 59 -0.99 -4.94 -19.43
CA ASN A 59 -1.54 -6.27 -19.71
C ASN A 59 -3.03 -6.25 -20.06
N LEU A 60 -3.77 -5.24 -19.59
CA LEU A 60 -5.23 -5.21 -19.70
C LEU A 60 -5.75 -4.16 -20.66
N LEU A 61 -5.02 -3.09 -20.97
CA LEU A 61 -5.44 -1.99 -21.84
C LEU A 61 -4.74 -2.10 -23.19
N ASN A 62 -5.46 -1.79 -24.27
CA ASN A 62 -4.88 -1.71 -25.61
C ASN A 62 -4.62 -0.24 -25.90
N ASP A 63 -3.49 0.29 -25.44
CA ASP A 63 -3.14 1.71 -25.53
C ASP A 63 -1.62 1.86 -25.69
N GLU A 64 -1.21 2.62 -26.70
CA GLU A 64 0.18 2.80 -27.14
C GLU A 64 1.08 3.31 -26.00
N PHE A 65 0.53 4.13 -25.09
CA PHE A 65 1.29 4.62 -23.94
C PHE A 65 1.80 3.47 -23.05
N PHE A 66 0.98 2.44 -22.80
CA PHE A 66 1.40 1.33 -21.94
C PHE A 66 2.25 0.30 -22.69
N ASP A 67 2.05 0.15 -24.01
CA ASP A 67 2.84 -0.75 -24.85
C ASP A 67 4.33 -0.36 -24.90
N GLU A 68 4.64 0.92 -24.72
CA GLU A 68 6.02 1.44 -24.72
C GLU A 68 6.76 1.29 -23.37
N LEU A 69 6.07 0.89 -22.29
CA LEU A 69 6.68 0.80 -20.97
C LEU A 69 7.60 -0.42 -20.83
N ASP A 70 8.75 -0.23 -20.19
CA ASP A 70 9.70 -1.31 -19.90
C ASP A 70 9.18 -2.22 -18.78
N THR A 71 8.61 -3.37 -19.15
CA THR A 71 8.09 -4.38 -18.22
C THR A 71 9.15 -4.85 -17.21
N GLY A 72 10.41 -5.01 -17.63
CA GLY A 72 11.50 -5.48 -16.77
C GLY A 72 11.84 -4.46 -15.69
N TYR A 73 11.92 -3.19 -16.08
CA TYR A 73 12.10 -2.08 -15.13
C TYR A 73 10.92 -1.98 -14.16
N LEU A 74 9.68 -1.98 -14.66
CA LEU A 74 8.50 -1.88 -13.82
C LEU A 74 8.37 -3.04 -12.82
N SER A 75 8.65 -4.26 -13.28
CA SER A 75 8.64 -5.47 -12.45
C SER A 75 9.72 -5.41 -11.37
N GLY A 76 10.94 -4.99 -11.72
CA GLY A 76 12.06 -4.84 -10.79
C GLY A 76 11.79 -3.82 -9.69
N GLU A 77 11.28 -2.64 -10.04
CA GLU A 77 11.00 -1.56 -9.09
C GLU A 77 9.76 -1.84 -8.22
N SER A 78 8.76 -2.56 -8.74
CA SER A 78 7.54 -2.85 -7.99
C SER A 78 7.58 -4.15 -7.19
N ASN A 79 8.55 -5.03 -7.48
CA ASN A 79 8.61 -6.40 -6.97
C ASN A 79 7.36 -7.22 -7.33
N ILE A 80 6.76 -6.97 -8.51
CA ILE A 80 5.65 -7.75 -9.07
C ILE A 80 6.15 -8.47 -10.32
N GLY A 81 6.19 -9.81 -10.28
CA GLY A 81 6.61 -10.66 -11.37
C GLY A 81 5.48 -11.09 -12.30
N GLU A 82 5.82 -11.92 -13.28
CA GLU A 82 4.89 -12.46 -14.29
C GLU A 82 3.75 -13.30 -13.69
N GLU A 83 4.02 -14.03 -12.60
CA GLU A 83 3.02 -14.84 -11.91
C GLU A 83 2.02 -13.96 -11.16
N GLU A 84 2.50 -12.98 -10.39
CA GLU A 84 1.64 -12.04 -9.67
C GLU A 84 0.80 -11.21 -10.63
N ILE A 85 1.41 -10.67 -11.71
CA ILE A 85 0.65 -9.84 -12.66
C ILE A 85 -0.45 -10.64 -13.35
N SER A 86 -0.19 -11.91 -13.69
CA SER A 86 -1.20 -12.80 -14.27
C SER A 86 -2.38 -13.01 -13.31
N SER A 87 -2.10 -13.28 -12.03
CA SER A 87 -3.13 -13.43 -10.99
C SER A 87 -3.96 -12.14 -10.82
N ILE A 88 -3.28 -10.99 -10.71
CA ILE A 88 -3.95 -9.69 -10.56
C ILE A 88 -4.86 -9.39 -11.76
N CYS A 89 -4.36 -9.60 -12.97
CA CYS A 89 -5.09 -9.31 -14.20
C CYS A 89 -6.35 -10.17 -14.33
N GLU A 90 -6.31 -11.42 -13.89
CA GLU A 90 -7.50 -12.27 -13.86
C GLU A 90 -8.47 -11.86 -12.74
N PHE A 91 -7.96 -11.47 -11.58
CA PHE A 91 -8.78 -11.03 -10.46
C PHE A 91 -9.57 -9.75 -10.79
N ILE A 92 -8.91 -8.75 -11.37
CA ILE A 92 -9.47 -7.41 -11.65
C ILE A 92 -10.68 -7.45 -12.60
N LYS A 93 -10.74 -8.42 -13.52
CA LYS A 93 -11.84 -8.50 -14.51
C LYS A 93 -13.23 -8.61 -13.88
N ASP A 94 -13.34 -9.18 -12.68
CA ASP A 94 -14.62 -9.41 -12.01
C ASP A 94 -14.76 -8.68 -10.66
N ILE A 95 -13.89 -7.72 -10.34
CA ILE A 95 -14.03 -6.97 -9.08
C ILE A 95 -15.27 -6.09 -9.12
N LYS A 96 -15.92 -5.92 -7.96
CA LYS A 96 -17.03 -4.97 -7.81
C LYS A 96 -16.53 -3.60 -7.37
N PHE A 97 -15.54 -3.58 -6.49
CA PHE A 97 -14.95 -2.38 -5.95
C PHE A 97 -13.43 -2.49 -5.85
N CYS A 98 -12.76 -1.35 -6.04
CA CYS A 98 -11.39 -1.13 -5.61
C CYS A 98 -11.38 -0.12 -4.45
N ILE A 99 -10.81 -0.51 -3.31
CA ILE A 99 -10.63 0.37 -2.15
C ILE A 99 -9.30 1.11 -2.31
N VAL A 100 -9.37 2.44 -2.25
CA VAL A 100 -8.26 3.36 -2.49
C VAL A 100 -7.95 4.11 -1.20
N SER A 101 -6.71 3.98 -0.73
CA SER A 101 -6.15 4.82 0.34
C SER A 101 -5.36 5.98 -0.26
N ASP A 102 -5.44 7.17 0.33
CA ASP A 102 -4.73 8.35 -0.18
C ASP A 102 -3.19 8.18 -0.16
N GLU A 103 -2.68 7.28 0.68
CA GLU A 103 -1.23 7.01 0.79
C GLU A 103 -0.60 6.52 -0.52
N ILE A 104 -1.38 5.87 -1.39
CA ILE A 104 -0.85 5.37 -2.67
C ILE A 104 -0.58 6.50 -3.66
N PHE A 105 -1.08 7.72 -3.39
CA PHE A 105 -0.84 8.90 -4.19
C PHE A 105 0.43 9.66 -3.77
N ALA A 106 1.18 9.17 -2.78
CA ALA A 106 2.44 9.80 -2.35
C ALA A 106 3.45 9.92 -3.49
N LYS A 107 3.42 8.98 -4.44
CA LYS A 107 4.25 8.98 -5.64
C LYS A 107 3.36 8.87 -6.90
N ASN A 108 3.71 9.61 -7.96
CA ASN A 108 2.98 9.62 -9.23
C ASN A 108 1.44 9.81 -9.07
N PRO A 109 0.95 10.81 -8.29
CA PRO A 109 -0.47 10.91 -7.94
C PRO A 109 -1.39 11.03 -9.15
N SER A 110 -1.02 11.85 -10.14
CA SER A 110 -1.84 12.09 -11.33
C SER A 110 -1.95 10.84 -12.20
N GLN A 111 -0.85 10.13 -12.41
CA GLN A 111 -0.84 8.88 -13.17
C GLN A 111 -1.61 7.76 -12.46
N THR A 112 -1.38 7.59 -11.15
CA THR A 112 -2.08 6.59 -10.33
C THR A 112 -3.59 6.77 -10.40
N LYS A 113 -4.06 8.02 -10.31
CA LYS A 113 -5.48 8.37 -10.46
C LYS A 113 -6.02 8.02 -11.84
N GLU A 114 -5.27 8.33 -12.89
CA GLU A 114 -5.70 8.08 -14.27
C GLU A 114 -5.76 6.58 -14.58
N MET A 115 -4.74 5.80 -14.19
CA MET A 115 -4.74 4.35 -14.39
C MET A 115 -5.89 3.66 -13.67
N LEU A 116 -6.18 4.04 -12.42
CA LEU A 116 -7.35 3.53 -11.69
C LEU A 116 -8.67 3.90 -12.38
N ASN A 117 -8.77 5.12 -12.90
CA ASN A 117 -9.96 5.55 -13.63
C ASN A 117 -10.15 4.78 -14.95
N LEU A 118 -9.07 4.52 -15.70
CA LEU A 118 -9.10 3.72 -16.93
C LEU A 118 -9.52 2.28 -16.65
N LEU A 119 -8.94 1.64 -15.64
CA LEU A 119 -9.30 0.28 -15.24
C LEU A 119 -10.76 0.20 -14.74
N SER A 120 -11.18 1.15 -13.89
CA SER A 120 -12.55 1.25 -13.41
C SER A 120 -13.55 1.42 -14.56
N THR A 121 -13.20 2.22 -15.56
CA THR A 121 -14.05 2.43 -16.76
C THR A 121 -14.10 1.17 -17.62
N LYS A 122 -12.96 0.51 -17.85
CA LYS A 122 -12.89 -0.69 -18.71
C LYS A 122 -13.68 -1.86 -18.12
N PHE A 123 -13.58 -2.09 -16.82
CA PHE A 123 -14.17 -3.26 -16.15
C PHE A 123 -15.44 -2.95 -15.36
N GLY A 124 -15.84 -1.67 -15.26
CA GLY A 124 -17.11 -1.25 -14.67
C GLY A 124 -17.19 -1.36 -13.15
N PHE A 125 -16.07 -1.45 -12.44
CA PHE A 125 -16.03 -1.50 -10.98
C PHE A 125 -16.03 -0.10 -10.35
N GLY A 126 -16.54 0.01 -9.12
CA GLY A 126 -16.54 1.29 -8.39
C GLY A 126 -15.24 1.53 -7.62
N LEU A 127 -14.82 2.79 -7.50
CA LEU A 127 -13.73 3.19 -6.61
C LEU A 127 -14.32 3.66 -5.28
N LEU A 128 -13.80 3.14 -4.15
CA LEU A 128 -14.21 3.54 -2.80
C LEU A 128 -13.02 4.15 -2.05
N ASN A 129 -13.22 5.25 -1.34
CA ASN A 129 -12.25 5.71 -0.34
C ASN A 129 -12.34 4.86 0.94
N LEU A 130 -11.46 5.14 1.91
CA LEU A 130 -11.45 4.46 3.21
C LEU A 130 -12.74 4.65 4.05
N ASN A 131 -13.58 5.64 3.74
CA ASN A 131 -14.89 5.81 4.38
C ASN A 131 -16.00 4.98 3.72
N GLY A 132 -15.71 4.30 2.61
CA GLY A 132 -16.68 3.53 1.84
C GLY A 132 -17.52 4.38 0.89
N GLU A 133 -17.12 5.62 0.65
CA GLU A 133 -17.78 6.53 -0.26
C GLU A 133 -17.24 6.31 -1.68
N LYS A 134 -18.14 6.35 -2.67
CA LYS A 134 -17.72 6.30 -4.07
C LYS A 134 -16.94 7.56 -4.42
N ILE A 135 -15.79 7.37 -5.04
CA ILE A 135 -14.94 8.46 -5.51
C ILE A 135 -14.80 8.43 -7.03
N THR A 136 -14.58 9.60 -7.60
CA THR A 136 -14.15 9.74 -8.99
C THR A 136 -12.72 10.23 -8.96
N LEU A 137 -11.85 9.55 -9.70
CA LEU A 137 -10.46 9.94 -9.88
C LEU A 137 -10.30 10.52 -11.28
N SER A 138 -9.46 11.54 -11.39
CA SER A 138 -9.04 12.09 -12.67
C SER A 138 -7.57 12.45 -12.60
N GLY A 139 -6.88 12.27 -13.72
CA GLY A 139 -5.47 12.55 -13.82
C GLY A 139 -5.03 12.67 -15.27
N LYS A 140 -3.76 12.38 -15.49
CA LYS A 140 -3.10 12.34 -16.79
C LYS A 140 -1.98 11.31 -16.74
N LEU A 141 -1.77 10.64 -17.87
CA LEU A 141 -0.61 9.77 -18.10
C LEU A 141 0.60 10.60 -18.55
N TYR A 142 1.78 10.24 -18.05
CA TYR A 142 3.09 10.81 -18.37
C TYR A 142 4.16 9.77 -17.99
N GLU A 143 5.45 10.08 -18.06
CA GLU A 143 6.51 9.18 -17.60
C GLU A 143 6.45 8.99 -16.07
N LEU A 144 6.69 7.78 -15.57
CA LEU A 144 6.71 7.50 -14.13
C LEU A 144 7.97 8.09 -13.49
N ASP A 145 7.80 8.83 -12.39
CA ASP A 145 8.91 9.31 -11.58
C ASP A 145 9.63 8.12 -10.89
N GLU A 146 10.97 8.14 -10.85
CA GLU A 146 11.79 7.20 -10.08
C GLU A 146 11.33 7.10 -8.62
N LEU A 147 11.27 5.88 -8.08
CA LEU A 147 10.82 5.65 -6.71
C LEU A 147 11.80 6.22 -5.66
N ASP A 148 11.26 6.63 -4.52
CA ASP A 148 12.07 7.07 -3.40
C ASP A 148 12.75 5.85 -2.74
N SER A 149 14.03 5.96 -2.38
CA SER A 149 14.69 4.90 -1.60
C SER A 149 14.23 4.92 -0.14
N PHE A 150 13.92 3.76 0.40
CA PHE A 150 13.54 3.55 1.80
C PHE A 150 14.68 2.92 2.63
N ASP A 151 15.86 3.54 2.56
CA ASP A 151 17.05 3.12 3.31
C ASP A 151 16.98 3.54 4.79
N GLY A 152 16.78 2.57 5.69
CA GLY A 152 16.87 2.79 7.14
C GLY A 152 15.72 2.15 7.92
N ALA A 153 15.37 2.75 9.05
CA ALA A 153 14.24 2.31 9.86
C ALA A 153 12.96 2.89 9.26
N VAL A 154 12.11 2.03 8.70
CA VAL A 154 10.87 2.44 8.03
C VAL A 154 9.66 2.08 8.88
N VAL A 155 8.70 2.99 8.96
CA VAL A 155 7.41 2.75 9.61
C VAL A 155 6.26 3.05 8.65
N PHE A 156 5.17 2.32 8.84
CA PHE A 156 3.85 2.71 8.38
C PHE A 156 3.13 3.49 9.49
N THR A 157 2.82 4.76 9.23
CA THR A 157 2.18 5.66 10.19
C THR A 157 0.65 5.52 10.17
N HIS A 158 0.00 5.72 11.32
CA HIS A 158 -1.46 5.77 11.40
C HIS A 158 -1.97 6.53 12.63
N SER A 159 -3.22 6.97 12.59
CA SER A 159 -3.86 7.74 13.68
C SER A 159 -4.80 6.93 14.58
N LYS A 160 -4.83 5.59 14.42
CA LYS A 160 -5.84 4.74 15.08
C LYS A 160 -5.50 4.24 16.49
N SER A 161 -4.23 4.25 16.86
CA SER A 161 -3.75 3.91 18.21
C SER A 161 -2.48 4.70 18.51
N ASP A 162 -2.00 4.64 19.75
CA ASP A 162 -0.71 5.21 20.17
C ASP A 162 0.31 4.07 20.41
N GLU A 163 0.47 3.16 19.45
CA GLU A 163 1.39 2.01 19.55
C GLU A 163 2.58 2.13 18.58
N PHE A 164 3.78 1.80 19.06
CA PHE A 164 4.93 1.58 18.18
C PHE A 164 5.35 0.12 18.24
N ARG A 165 5.04 -0.64 17.20
CA ARG A 165 5.28 -2.09 17.17
C ARG A 165 5.97 -2.53 15.89
N GLY A 166 6.85 -3.51 15.99
CA GLY A 166 7.57 -4.03 14.84
C GLY A 166 8.03 -5.47 15.02
N GLY A 167 8.32 -6.11 13.88
CA GLY A 167 8.82 -7.48 13.82
C GLY A 167 10.27 -7.63 14.29
N LYS A 168 10.71 -8.89 14.39
CA LYS A 168 12.09 -9.23 14.78
C LYS A 168 13.15 -8.61 13.88
N PHE A 169 12.90 -8.56 12.56
CA PHE A 169 13.87 -8.01 11.60
C PHE A 169 13.97 -6.49 11.71
N PHE A 170 12.85 -5.78 11.83
CA PHE A 170 12.87 -4.34 12.13
C PHE A 170 13.62 -4.06 13.44
N ALA A 171 13.29 -4.77 14.52
CA ALA A 171 13.95 -4.59 15.81
C ALA A 171 15.48 -4.78 15.71
N MET A 172 15.92 -5.79 14.97
CA MET A 172 17.35 -6.05 14.75
C MET A 172 18.03 -4.94 13.94
N ALA A 173 17.43 -4.55 12.81
CA ALA A 173 17.98 -3.50 11.93
C ALA A 173 18.05 -2.14 12.65
N SER A 174 17.04 -1.82 13.44
CA SER A 174 16.93 -0.59 14.23
C SER A 174 17.60 -0.67 15.60
N LYS A 175 18.22 -1.80 15.97
CA LYS A 175 18.88 -2.04 17.26
C LYS A 175 17.96 -1.82 18.49
N LEU A 176 16.67 -2.12 18.33
CA LEU A 176 15.66 -2.00 19.39
C LEU A 176 15.47 -3.31 20.14
N ARG A 177 15.06 -3.20 21.41
CA ARG A 177 14.62 -4.33 22.24
C ARG A 177 13.17 -4.12 22.64
N ASP A 178 12.47 -5.21 22.91
CA ASP A 178 11.11 -5.11 23.44
C ASP A 178 11.09 -4.24 24.71
N GLY A 179 10.21 -3.24 24.69
CA GLY A 179 10.06 -2.26 25.74
C GLY A 179 11.06 -1.10 25.77
N SER A 180 11.90 -0.93 24.75
CA SER A 180 12.76 0.26 24.61
C SER A 180 11.93 1.53 24.54
N GLU A 181 12.17 2.49 25.45
CA GLU A 181 11.67 3.86 25.32
C GLU A 181 12.55 4.62 24.34
N VAL A 182 11.93 5.30 23.38
CA VAL A 182 12.61 6.00 22.29
C VAL A 182 11.91 7.30 21.93
N ILE A 183 12.65 8.21 21.30
CA ILE A 183 12.10 9.38 20.63
C ILE A 183 12.23 9.17 19.12
N LEU A 184 11.10 9.14 18.44
CA LEU A 184 11.00 8.99 17.00
C LEU A 184 10.81 10.36 16.35
N THR A 185 11.63 10.67 15.34
CA THR A 185 11.40 11.83 14.48
C THR A 185 10.84 11.34 13.14
N THR A 186 9.59 11.70 12.84
CA THR A 186 8.94 11.49 11.54
C THR A 186 8.93 12.81 10.75
N LYS A 187 8.55 12.79 9.47
CA LYS A 187 8.32 14.01 8.67
C LYS A 187 7.17 14.85 9.23
N GLN A 188 6.23 14.21 9.93
CA GLN A 188 5.03 14.84 10.48
C GLN A 188 5.26 15.43 11.88
N LYS A 189 5.94 14.71 12.78
CA LYS A 189 6.18 15.15 14.17
C LYS A 189 7.22 14.31 14.91
N GLU A 190 7.61 14.78 16.09
CA GLU A 190 8.39 14.01 17.06
C GLU A 190 7.45 13.28 18.04
N ILE A 191 7.75 12.02 18.35
CA ILE A 191 6.91 11.14 19.17
C ILE A 191 7.79 10.40 20.19
N LYS A 192 7.50 10.59 21.48
CA LYS A 192 8.06 9.74 22.54
C LYS A 192 7.16 8.53 22.73
N THR A 193 7.72 7.33 22.60
CA THR A 193 6.95 6.09 22.67
C THR A 193 7.81 4.94 23.18
N LYS A 194 7.20 3.76 23.35
CA LYS A 194 7.84 2.51 23.73
C LYS A 194 7.70 1.51 22.60
N PHE A 195 8.81 0.91 22.18
CA PHE A 195 8.79 -0.15 21.17
C PHE A 195 8.22 -1.45 21.74
N ASN A 196 7.27 -2.04 21.03
CA ASN A 196 6.68 -3.34 21.33
C ASN A 196 7.07 -4.36 20.25
N LEU A 197 7.71 -5.45 20.64
CA LEU A 197 8.05 -6.51 19.71
C LEU A 197 6.81 -7.34 19.36
N ASP A 198 6.38 -7.28 18.10
CA ASP A 198 5.32 -8.13 17.57
C ASP A 198 5.94 -9.30 16.78
N LYS A 199 5.84 -10.51 17.31
CA LYS A 199 6.43 -11.72 16.69
C LYS A 199 5.66 -12.19 15.44
N SER A 200 4.43 -11.72 15.25
CA SER A 200 3.61 -12.08 14.08
C SER A 200 3.98 -11.24 12.85
N MET A 201 4.51 -10.04 13.06
CA MET A 201 4.98 -9.16 11.98
C MET A 201 6.24 -9.71 11.31
N GLN A 202 6.25 -9.65 9.99
CA GLN A 202 7.38 -10.04 9.14
C GLN A 202 7.99 -8.83 8.46
N GLY A 203 9.23 -8.97 7.98
CA GLY A 203 9.94 -7.90 7.28
C GLY A 203 10.50 -6.80 8.19
N THR A 204 11.00 -5.75 7.55
CA THR A 204 11.78 -4.64 8.15
C THR A 204 10.97 -3.36 8.27
N ILE A 205 9.64 -3.43 8.25
CA ILE A 205 8.76 -2.28 8.44
C ILE A 205 8.01 -2.43 9.76
N ALA A 206 7.93 -1.36 10.55
CA ALA A 206 7.16 -1.29 11.78
C ALA A 206 5.87 -0.48 11.61
N MET A 207 4.95 -0.59 12.56
CA MET A 207 3.76 0.24 12.66
C MET A 207 3.98 1.33 13.70
N LEU A 208 3.65 2.57 13.35
CA LEU A 208 3.70 3.72 14.25
C LEU A 208 2.35 4.41 14.32
N GLY A 209 1.63 4.13 15.39
CA GLY A 209 0.39 4.78 15.76
C GLY A 209 0.64 6.05 16.56
N SER A 210 0.04 7.16 16.16
CA SER A 210 -0.16 8.33 17.03
C SER A 210 -1.26 9.24 16.51
N SER A 211 -2.06 9.82 17.41
CA SER A 211 -3.11 10.79 17.05
C SER A 211 -2.61 11.89 16.11
N GLY A 212 -3.35 12.15 15.03
CA GLY A 212 -3.02 13.16 14.02
C GLY A 212 -1.96 12.75 13.00
N LEU A 213 -1.44 11.52 13.03
CA LEU A 213 -0.63 11.00 11.92
C LEU A 213 -1.50 10.66 10.71
N GLU A 214 -1.08 11.13 9.54
CA GLU A 214 -1.55 10.67 8.24
C GLU A 214 -1.00 9.27 7.93
N TYR A 215 -1.73 8.49 7.14
CA TYR A 215 -1.27 7.17 6.71
C TYR A 215 -0.18 7.29 5.65
N GLY A 216 0.89 6.52 5.81
CA GLY A 216 1.95 6.47 4.81
C GLY A 216 3.21 5.80 5.34
N PHE A 217 4.19 5.68 4.46
CA PHE A 217 5.49 5.11 4.78
C PHE A 217 6.52 6.22 5.03
N GLU A 218 7.27 6.11 6.11
CA GLU A 218 8.29 7.09 6.49
C GLU A 218 9.56 6.42 7.00
N ILE A 219 10.71 6.91 6.54
CA ILE A 219 11.98 6.69 7.22
C ILE A 219 11.96 7.53 8.50
N ILE A 220 12.25 6.88 9.63
CA ILE A 220 12.32 7.52 10.94
C ILE A 220 13.75 7.55 11.47
N ASN A 221 14.04 8.60 12.24
CA ASN A 221 15.22 8.64 13.09
C ASN A 221 14.83 8.22 14.51
N ILE A 222 15.60 7.32 15.10
CA ILE A 222 15.39 6.78 16.44
C ILE A 222 16.50 7.31 17.35
N LYS A 223 16.11 8.01 18.43
CA LYS A 223 17.01 8.53 19.47
C LYS A 223 16.73 7.88 20.80
#